data_AF-A0A8D8ARB2-F1
#
_entry.id   AF-A0A8D8ARB2-F1
#
_cell.length_a   1.000
_cell.length_b   1.000
_cell.length_c   1.000
_cell.angle_alpha   90.00
_cell.angle_beta   90.00
_cell.angle_gamma   90.00
#
_symmetry.space_group_name_H-M   'P 1'
#
loop_
_entity.id
_entity.type
_entity.pdbx_description
1 polymer ?
#
loop_
_entity_poly.entity_id
_entity_poly.type
_entity_poly.pdbx_seq_one_letter_code
_entity_poly.pdbx_strand_id
1 'polypeptide(L)'
;EMKFMSRTRKKIEKENDDAEGRALYSNEITDKMLHESSKYVIETSYVPCEDLIEGRVSYGGMNPEIERIIELEKNKDLAALVEREKAEAAEKQKLRMDVPDEEMARFYTSVVKTMHKKYDRKDKRVQSILP
;
A
#
# COMPACT_ATOMS: atom_id res chain seq x y z
N GLU A 1 30.42 -5.31 -33.74
CA GLU A 1 30.18 -6.28 -32.66
C GLU A 1 28.68 -6.50 -32.48
N MET A 2 28.23 -7.75 -32.29
CA MET A 2 26.79 -8.06 -32.26
C MET A 2 26.23 -7.98 -30.83
N LYS A 3 25.18 -7.17 -30.64
CA LYS A 3 24.57 -6.89 -29.32
C LYS A 3 24.12 -8.16 -28.57
N PHE A 4 23.74 -9.23 -29.28
CA PHE A 4 23.27 -10.46 -28.66
C PHE A 4 24.37 -11.27 -27.96
N MET A 5 25.64 -11.12 -28.38
CA MET A 5 26.77 -11.80 -27.74
C MET A 5 27.35 -11.01 -26.56
N SER A 6 26.97 -9.74 -26.41
CA SER A 6 27.55 -8.84 -25.41
C SER A 6 27.35 -9.34 -23.97
N ARG A 7 26.20 -9.96 -23.66
CA ARG A 7 25.92 -10.50 -22.32
C ARG A 7 26.75 -11.75 -22.01
N THR A 8 26.82 -12.67 -22.97
CA THR A 8 27.62 -13.90 -22.82
C THR A 8 29.10 -13.59 -22.72
N ARG A 9 29.58 -12.66 -23.55
CA ARG A 9 30.98 -12.19 -23.52
C ARG A 9 31.33 -11.56 -22.18
N LYS A 10 30.50 -10.62 -21.68
CA LYS A 10 30.70 -10.00 -20.36
C LYS A 10 30.71 -11.02 -19.22
N LYS A 11 29.91 -12.08 -19.33
CA LYS A 11 29.90 -13.16 -18.34
C LYS A 11 31.22 -13.95 -18.36
N ILE A 12 31.70 -14.31 -19.55
CA ILE A 12 32.96 -15.05 -19.73
C ILE A 12 34.16 -14.20 -19.28
N GLU A 13 34.21 -12.93 -19.67
CA GLU A 13 35.27 -12.00 -19.24
C GLU A 13 35.29 -11.85 -17.72
N LYS A 14 34.12 -11.65 -17.09
CA LYS A 14 34.03 -11.59 -15.63
C LYS A 14 34.50 -12.88 -14.94
N GLU A 15 34.14 -14.04 -15.48
CA GLU A 15 34.54 -15.33 -14.91
C GLU A 15 36.05 -15.57 -15.02
N ASN A 16 36.66 -15.16 -16.15
CA ASN A 16 38.10 -15.17 -16.31
C ASN A 16 38.79 -14.20 -15.34
N ASP A 17 38.31 -12.96 -15.23
CA ASP A 17 38.87 -11.96 -14.31
C ASP A 17 38.78 -12.43 -12.84
N ASP A 18 37.64 -13.02 -12.45
CA ASP A 18 37.45 -13.57 -11.11
C ASP A 18 38.40 -14.76 -10.84
N ALA A 19 38.65 -15.61 -11.85
CA ALA A 19 39.57 -16.75 -11.74
C ALA A 19 41.03 -16.30 -11.66
N GLU A 20 41.44 -15.34 -12.49
CA GLU A 20 42.77 -14.73 -12.46
C GLU A 20 43.01 -14.01 -11.13
N GLY A 21 42.02 -13.26 -10.62
CA GLY A 21 42.08 -12.61 -9.31
C GLY A 21 42.25 -13.60 -8.16
N ARG A 22 41.50 -14.71 -8.16
CA ARG A 22 41.68 -15.77 -7.14
C ARG A 22 43.05 -16.43 -7.23
N ALA A 23 43.55 -16.67 -8.44
CA ALA A 23 44.88 -17.23 -8.64
C ALA A 23 45.97 -16.29 -8.12
N LEU A 24 45.83 -14.98 -8.37
CA LEU A 24 46.79 -13.95 -7.93
C LEU A 24 46.95 -13.90 -6.41
N TYR A 25 45.84 -13.95 -5.68
CA TYR A 25 45.81 -13.84 -4.21
C TYR A 25 45.74 -15.19 -3.48
N SER A 26 45.88 -16.31 -4.21
CA SER A 26 45.80 -17.66 -3.65
C SER A 26 46.81 -17.94 -2.53
N ASN A 27 47.95 -17.25 -2.55
CA ASN A 27 48.99 -17.37 -1.52
C ASN A 27 48.75 -16.48 -0.29
N GLU A 28 47.92 -15.44 -0.41
CA GLU A 28 47.69 -14.43 0.63
C GLU A 28 46.40 -14.70 1.41
N ILE A 29 45.40 -15.26 0.74
CA ILE A 29 44.10 -15.57 1.34
C ILE A 29 44.15 -16.98 1.95
N THR A 30 44.11 -17.06 3.28
CA THR A 30 44.06 -18.35 3.98
C THR A 30 42.62 -18.85 4.11
N ASP A 31 42.42 -20.17 4.15
CA ASP A 31 41.11 -20.78 4.37
C ASP A 31 40.40 -20.28 5.63
N LYS A 32 41.17 -19.92 6.66
CA LYS A 32 40.64 -19.34 7.90
C LYS A 32 39.96 -17.99 7.65
N MET A 33 40.56 -17.12 6.83
CA MET A 33 39.97 -15.82 6.50
C MET A 33 38.69 -15.94 5.69
N LEU A 34 38.52 -17.00 4.89
CA LEU A 34 37.29 -17.24 4.12
C LEU A 34 36.11 -17.68 5.00
N HIS A 35 36.40 -18.44 6.06
CA HIS A 35 35.38 -19.08 6.89
C HIS A 35 35.17 -18.36 8.24
N GLU A 36 36.00 -17.39 8.58
CA GLU A 36 35.88 -16.63 9.81
C GLU A 36 34.75 -15.60 9.70
N SER A 37 33.59 -15.94 10.26
CA SER A 37 32.48 -15.00 10.41
C SER A 37 32.81 -13.97 11.49
N SER A 38 32.70 -12.68 11.17
CA SER A 38 32.79 -11.62 12.15
C SER A 38 31.73 -11.80 13.23
N LYS A 39 32.14 -11.88 14.51
CA LYS A 39 31.22 -12.09 15.65
C LYS A 39 30.33 -10.87 15.94
N TYR A 40 30.78 -9.69 15.51
CA TYR A 40 30.09 -8.43 15.71
C TYR A 40 30.07 -7.65 14.40
N VAL A 41 28.92 -7.07 14.09
CA VAL A 41 28.73 -6.17 12.95
C VAL A 41 28.37 -4.81 13.53
N ILE A 42 29.16 -3.80 13.23
CA ILE A 42 28.92 -2.42 13.67
C ILE A 42 28.16 -1.73 12.53
N GLU A 43 26.86 -1.56 12.68
CA GLU A 43 26.05 -0.77 11.75
C GLU A 43 26.05 0.70 12.16
N THR A 44 26.28 1.57 11.18
CA THR A 44 26.25 3.03 11.37
C THR A 44 24.83 3.60 11.28
N SER A 45 23.89 2.86 10.71
CA SER A 45 22.50 3.27 10.54
C SER A 45 21.62 2.72 11.66
N TYR A 46 20.73 3.57 12.18
CA TYR A 46 19.69 3.17 13.13
C TYR A 46 18.48 2.49 12.47
N VAL A 47 18.34 2.61 11.14
CA VAL A 47 17.23 2.02 10.36
C VAL A 47 16.96 0.55 10.70
N PRO A 48 17.96 -0.36 10.66
CA PRO A 48 17.76 -1.77 11.02
C PRO A 48 17.60 -2.03 12.53
N CYS A 49 18.01 -1.09 13.39
CA CYS A 49 17.88 -1.25 14.84
C CYS A 49 16.51 -0.83 15.36
N GLU A 50 15.89 0.18 14.74
CA GLU A 50 14.61 0.76 15.16
C GLU A 50 13.45 0.45 14.19
N ASP A 51 13.68 -0.38 13.16
CA ASP A 51 12.71 -0.72 12.12
C ASP A 51 12.00 0.53 11.53
N LEU A 52 12.79 1.56 11.22
CA LEU A 52 12.30 2.84 10.74
C LEU A 52 11.67 2.71 9.35
N ILE A 53 10.46 3.28 9.22
CA ILE A 53 9.76 3.37 7.93
C ILE A 53 10.30 4.55 7.10
N GLU A 54 10.07 4.49 5.79
CA GLU A 54 10.39 5.61 4.91
C GLU A 54 9.58 6.86 5.28
N GLY A 55 10.25 8.02 5.34
CA GLY A 55 9.67 9.25 5.92
C GLY A 55 8.55 9.89 5.10
N ARG A 56 8.30 9.44 3.87
CA ARG A 56 7.20 9.95 3.03
C ARG A 56 5.92 9.20 3.35
N VAL A 57 5.01 9.87 4.04
CA VAL A 57 3.71 9.32 4.45
C VAL A 57 2.55 10.22 4.03
N SER A 58 1.45 9.62 3.60
CA SER A 58 0.16 10.29 3.39
C SER A 58 -0.97 9.45 3.97
N TYR A 59 -2.03 10.13 4.38
CA TYR A 59 -3.19 9.51 5.02
C TYR A 59 -4.47 10.09 4.42
N GLY A 60 -5.56 9.31 4.50
CA GLY A 60 -6.90 9.78 4.14
C GLY A 60 -7.09 10.06 2.65
N GLY A 61 -6.31 9.43 1.77
CA GLY A 61 -6.43 9.59 0.32
C GLY A 61 -5.88 10.91 -0.22
N MET A 62 -5.10 11.67 0.58
CA MET A 62 -4.43 12.89 0.11
C MET A 62 -3.42 12.60 -1.01
N ASN A 63 -2.78 11.42 -0.97
CA ASN A 63 -1.93 10.95 -2.05
C ASN A 63 -1.99 9.42 -2.18
N PRO A 64 -2.86 8.90 -3.06
CA PRO A 64 -3.09 7.45 -3.17
C PRO A 64 -1.86 6.69 -3.70
N GLU A 65 -0.95 7.34 -4.42
CA GLU A 65 0.28 6.70 -4.90
C GLU A 65 1.26 6.43 -3.75
N ILE A 66 1.38 7.38 -2.82
CA ILE A 66 2.24 7.24 -1.63
C ILE A 66 1.64 6.22 -0.66
N GLU A 67 0.32 6.23 -0.46
CA GLU A 67 -0.37 5.20 0.34
C GLU A 67 -0.14 3.80 -0.24
N ARG A 68 -0.21 3.65 -1.57
CA ARG A 68 0.04 2.35 -2.23
C ARG A 68 1.48 1.88 -2.09
N ILE A 69 2.46 2.78 -2.20
CA ILE A 69 3.89 2.45 -2.01
C ILE A 69 4.12 1.96 -0.58
N ILE A 70 3.56 2.67 0.41
CA ILE A 70 3.64 2.30 1.81
C ILE A 70 3.03 0.92 2.07
N GLU A 71 1.90 0.59 1.42
CA GLU A 71 1.27 -0.74 1.52
C GLU A 71 2.12 -1.86 0.91
N LEU A 72 2.90 -1.57 -0.14
CA LEU A 72 3.76 -2.53 -0.82
C LEU A 72 5.11 -2.74 -0.12
N GLU A 73 5.70 -1.68 0.41
CA GLU A 73 7.02 -1.71 1.06
C GLU A 73 6.97 -2.17 2.52
N LYS A 74 5.84 -1.97 3.20
CA LYS A 74 5.70 -2.38 4.59
C LYS A 74 5.56 -3.89 4.70
N ASN A 75 6.43 -4.49 5.53
CA ASN A 75 6.25 -5.83 6.06
C ASN A 75 4.82 -5.99 6.63
N LYS A 76 4.22 -7.16 6.42
CA LYS A 76 2.81 -7.50 6.69
C LYS A 76 2.24 -6.97 8.03
N ASP A 77 3.10 -6.80 9.02
CA ASP A 77 2.74 -6.38 10.38
C ASP A 77 2.25 -4.92 10.44
N LEU A 78 2.82 -4.01 9.65
CA LEU A 78 2.35 -2.61 9.62
C LEU A 78 1.12 -2.43 8.72
N ALA A 79 0.96 -3.24 7.67
CA ALA A 79 -0.28 -3.27 6.90
C ALA A 79 -1.47 -3.70 7.78
N ALA A 80 -1.25 -4.68 8.66
CA ALA A 80 -2.25 -5.09 9.65
C ALA A 80 -2.59 -3.97 10.64
N LEU A 81 -1.61 -3.14 11.05
CA LEU A 81 -1.85 -1.97 11.89
C LEU A 81 -2.67 -0.89 11.17
N VAL A 82 -2.37 -0.59 9.91
CA VAL A 82 -3.13 0.38 9.10
C VAL A 82 -4.58 -0.07 8.90
N GLU A 83 -4.80 -1.35 8.58
CA GLU A 83 -6.17 -1.88 8.44
C GLU A 83 -6.93 -1.85 9.76
N ARG A 84 -6.26 -2.12 10.89
CA ARG A 84 -6.85 -2.00 12.22
C ARG A 84 -7.24 -0.55 12.54
N GLU A 85 -6.40 0.41 12.19
CA GLU A 85 -6.68 1.84 12.40
C GLU A 85 -7.82 2.33 11.51
N LYS A 86 -7.87 1.92 10.23
CA LYS A 86 -9.00 2.18 9.33
C LYS A 86 -10.31 1.58 9.87
N ALA A 87 -10.26 0.35 10.38
CA ALA A 87 -11.43 -0.31 10.96
C ALA A 87 -11.93 0.42 12.22
N GLU A 88 -11.02 0.84 13.11
CA GLU A 88 -11.36 1.60 14.31
C GLU A 88 -11.92 3.00 13.96
N ALA A 89 -11.37 3.66 12.94
CA ALA A 89 -11.90 4.93 12.44
C ALA A 89 -13.32 4.76 11.87
N ALA A 90 -13.57 3.70 11.10
CA ALA A 90 -14.89 3.37 10.57
C ALA A 90 -15.89 3.03 11.70
N GLU A 91 -15.46 2.32 12.74
CA GLU A 91 -16.28 2.03 13.92
C GLU A 91 -16.62 3.31 14.70
N LYS A 92 -15.63 4.18 14.95
CA LYS A 92 -15.85 5.49 15.58
C LYS A 92 -16.80 6.36 14.75
N GLN A 93 -16.72 6.29 13.42
CA GLN A 93 -17.66 7.00 12.56
C GLN A 93 -19.08 6.46 12.72
N LYS A 94 -19.27 5.13 12.80
CA LYS A 94 -20.58 4.52 13.07
C LYS A 94 -21.14 4.93 14.43
N LEU A 95 -20.29 4.97 15.47
CA LEU A 95 -20.68 5.41 16.82
C LEU A 95 -21.06 6.90 16.90
N ARG A 96 -20.54 7.73 16.00
CA ARG A 96 -20.87 9.16 15.92
C ARG A 96 -22.20 9.44 15.20
N MET A 97 -22.74 8.47 14.46
CA MET A 97 -24.01 8.65 13.75
C MET A 97 -25.18 8.27 14.66
N ASP A 98 -25.94 9.27 15.08
CA ASP A 98 -27.13 9.07 15.93
C ASP A 98 -28.27 8.34 15.20
N VAL A 99 -28.29 8.37 13.86
CA VAL A 99 -29.32 7.74 13.03
C VAL A 99 -28.66 6.74 12.07
N PRO A 100 -29.05 5.46 12.09
CA PRO A 100 -28.53 4.46 11.16
C PRO A 100 -29.05 4.68 9.73
N ASP A 101 -28.24 4.29 8.75
CA ASP A 101 -28.54 4.45 7.32
C ASP A 101 -29.87 3.79 6.90
N GLU A 102 -30.20 2.64 7.50
CA GLU A 102 -31.46 1.95 7.23
C GLU A 102 -32.69 2.78 7.63
N GLU A 103 -32.59 3.51 8.73
CA GLU A 103 -33.68 4.35 9.23
C GLU A 103 -33.80 5.62 8.39
N MET A 104 -32.67 6.22 8.00
CA MET A 104 -32.64 7.32 7.03
C MET A 104 -33.23 6.93 5.67
N ALA A 105 -32.94 5.72 5.18
CA ALA A 105 -33.51 5.21 3.94
C ALA A 105 -35.04 5.02 4.03
N ARG A 106 -35.54 4.47 5.16
CA ARG A 106 -36.98 4.34 5.42
C ARG A 106 -37.66 5.71 5.51
N PHE A 107 -37.04 6.67 6.17
CA PHE A 107 -37.55 8.03 6.22
C PHE A 107 -37.63 8.64 4.82
N TYR A 108 -36.55 8.56 4.04
CA TYR A 108 -36.50 9.11 2.69
C TYR A 108 -37.56 8.50 1.76
N THR A 109 -37.71 7.17 1.76
CA THR A 109 -38.75 6.50 0.95
C THR A 109 -40.17 6.93 1.33
N SER A 110 -40.44 7.15 2.62
CA SER A 110 -41.74 7.64 3.09
C SER A 110 -42.03 9.08 2.62
N VAL A 111 -41.03 9.98 2.70
CA VAL A 111 -41.14 11.37 2.26
C VAL A 111 -41.33 11.45 0.76
N VAL A 112 -40.56 10.69 -0.03
CA VAL A 112 -40.70 10.64 -1.48
C VAL A 112 -42.09 10.13 -1.88
N LYS A 113 -42.62 9.11 -1.21
CA LYS A 113 -43.97 8.58 -1.47
C LYS A 113 -45.08 9.60 -1.19
N THR A 114 -44.94 10.38 -0.10
CA THR A 114 -45.93 11.42 0.23
C THR A 114 -45.85 12.61 -0.73
N MET A 115 -44.64 12.99 -1.16
CA MET A 115 -44.41 14.01 -2.19
C MET A 115 -45.05 13.60 -3.52
N HIS A 116 -44.81 12.38 -4.01
CA HIS A 116 -45.44 11.86 -5.24
C HIS A 116 -46.97 11.94 -5.17
N LYS A 117 -47.57 11.47 -4.08
CA LYS A 117 -49.03 11.52 -3.88
C LYS A 117 -49.60 12.94 -3.89
N LYS A 118 -48.84 13.95 -3.47
CA LYS A 118 -49.24 15.36 -3.53
C LYS A 118 -49.28 15.87 -4.97
N TYR A 119 -48.29 15.52 -5.78
CA TYR A 119 -48.22 15.93 -7.19
C TYR A 119 -49.24 15.17 -8.06
N ASP A 120 -49.41 13.85 -7.86
CA ASP A 120 -50.44 13.07 -8.55
C ASP A 120 -51.87 13.59 -8.29
N ARG A 121 -52.14 14.03 -7.05
CA ARG A 121 -53.43 14.63 -6.68
C ARG A 121 -53.63 16.00 -7.32
N LYS A 122 -52.56 16.76 -7.55
CA LYS A 122 -52.61 18.06 -8.20
C LYS A 122 -52.91 17.88 -9.69
N ASP A 123 -52.25 16.96 -10.36
CA ASP A 123 -52.48 16.67 -11.79
C ASP A 123 -53.89 16.15 -12.05
N LYS A 124 -54.39 15.24 -11.20
CA LYS A 124 -55.78 14.76 -11.30
C LYS A 124 -56.82 15.89 -11.08
N ARG A 125 -56.53 16.82 -10.17
CA ARG A 125 -57.41 17.97 -9.91
C ARG A 125 -57.41 18.95 -11.08
N VAL A 126 -56.26 19.18 -11.71
CA VAL A 126 -56.14 20.02 -12.91
C VAL A 126 -56.83 19.37 -14.11
N GLN A 127 -56.67 18.06 -14.30
CA GLN A 127 -57.37 17.29 -15.34
C GLN A 127 -58.89 17.30 -15.16
N SER A 128 -59.40 17.26 -13.92
CA SER A 128 -60.86 17.31 -13.67
C SER A 128 -61.51 18.68 -13.90
N ILE A 129 -60.71 19.75 -14.08
CA ILE A 129 -61.19 21.13 -14.27
C ILE A 129 -61.15 21.53 -15.76
N LEU A 130 -60.45 20.76 -16.60
CA LEU A 130 -60.44 20.94 -18.05
C LEU A 130 -61.52 20.03 -18.68
N PRO A 131 -62.34 20.55 -19.61
CA PRO A 131 -63.41 19.77 -20.26
C PRO A 131 -62.89 18.63 -21.12
#